data_AF-A0A5J9TW55-F1
#
_entry.id   AF-A0A5J9TW55-F1
#
_cell.length_a   1.000
_cell.length_b   1.000
_cell.length_c   1.000
_cell.angle_alpha   90.00
_cell.angle_beta   90.00
_cell.angle_gamma   90.00
#
_symmetry.space_group_name_H-M   'P 1'
#
loop_
_entity.id
_entity.type
_entity.pdbx_description
1 polymer ?
#
loop_
_entity_poly.entity_id
_entity_poly.type
_entity_poly.pdbx_seq_one_letter_code
_entity_poly.pdbx_strand_id
1 'polypeptide(L)'
;MPEAGNYGYKKTDGICDGVCGEPASKAVLTMSRLKCALRGFDFRALLALLIGVPFLILMIYAHGQKVTYFLRPIWESPPKPFKTIPHYYHENVTMENLCKLHGWKVRDTPRRVFDAVLFSNELDILEIRWNELSPYVSEFVLLESNSTFTGLKKPSTSRKIAIDLGLLNHG
;
A
#
# COMPACT_ATOMS: atom_id res chain seq x y z
N MET A 1 -53.70 18.53 -63.75
CA MET A 1 -54.82 18.55 -62.79
C MET A 1 -55.54 17.22 -62.91
N PRO A 2 -55.92 16.51 -61.82
CA PRO A 2 -55.84 16.79 -60.37
C PRO A 2 -54.80 15.87 -59.69
N GLU A 3 -54.55 15.79 -58.38
CA GLU A 3 -54.53 16.73 -57.25
C GLU A 3 -53.53 16.13 -56.23
N ALA A 4 -53.01 17.00 -55.38
CA ALA A 4 -51.95 16.75 -54.42
C ALA A 4 -52.42 15.93 -53.20
N GLY A 5 -51.49 15.27 -52.51
CA GLY A 5 -51.75 14.58 -51.25
C GLY A 5 -50.51 14.04 -50.55
N ASN A 6 -49.51 14.90 -50.30
CA ASN A 6 -48.35 14.56 -49.47
C ASN A 6 -48.75 14.68 -47.98
N TYR A 7 -49.19 13.58 -47.37
CA TYR A 7 -49.54 13.53 -45.96
C TYR A 7 -48.28 13.35 -45.10
N GLY A 8 -47.59 14.46 -44.82
CA GLY A 8 -46.58 14.51 -43.77
C GLY A 8 -47.24 14.52 -42.39
N TYR A 9 -47.31 13.36 -41.73
CA TYR A 9 -47.66 13.26 -40.31
C TYR A 9 -46.54 13.90 -39.47
N LYS A 10 -46.62 15.23 -39.26
CA LYS A 10 -45.88 15.88 -38.19
C LYS A 10 -46.48 15.42 -36.87
N LYS A 11 -45.77 14.51 -36.21
CA LYS A 11 -46.04 14.08 -34.83
C LYS A 11 -45.89 15.31 -33.93
N THR A 12 -47.00 15.95 -33.58
CA THR A 12 -47.07 16.94 -32.52
C THR A 12 -47.15 16.20 -31.19
N ASP A 13 -46.03 16.08 -30.51
CA ASP A 13 -45.95 15.73 -29.11
C ASP A 13 -46.56 16.88 -28.28
N GLY A 14 -47.84 16.70 -27.93
CA GLY A 14 -48.64 17.57 -27.07
C GLY A 14 -48.15 17.60 -25.62
N ILE A 15 -46.90 17.99 -25.45
CA ILE A 15 -46.28 18.31 -24.17
C ILE A 15 -46.62 19.78 -23.90
N CYS A 16 -47.58 19.99 -22.98
CA CYS A 16 -47.85 21.22 -22.21
C CYS A 16 -49.16 22.00 -22.42
N ASP A 17 -50.18 21.52 -23.14
CA ASP A 17 -51.44 22.28 -23.30
C ASP A 17 -52.52 22.05 -22.21
N GLY A 18 -52.14 21.54 -21.04
CA GLY A 18 -53.12 20.97 -20.10
C GLY A 18 -53.13 21.40 -18.65
N VAL A 19 -52.29 22.33 -18.16
CA VAL A 19 -52.34 22.72 -16.73
C VAL A 19 -51.91 24.18 -16.50
N CYS A 20 -52.73 25.12 -16.95
CA CYS A 20 -52.80 26.46 -16.38
C CYS A 20 -54.25 26.73 -15.95
N GLY A 21 -54.63 26.10 -14.84
CA GLY A 21 -55.90 26.27 -14.17
C GLY A 21 -55.98 25.30 -12.99
N GLU A 22 -55.88 25.83 -11.78
CA GLU A 22 -55.94 25.16 -10.47
C GLU A 22 -54.61 24.70 -9.82
N PRO A 23 -54.49 24.81 -8.47
CA PRO A 23 -53.20 24.83 -7.78
C PRO A 23 -52.64 23.41 -7.63
N ALA A 24 -51.85 22.97 -8.60
CA ALA A 24 -51.14 21.70 -8.52
C ALA A 24 -50.13 21.72 -7.34
N SER A 25 -50.32 20.80 -6.40
CA SER A 25 -49.51 20.66 -5.20
C SER A 25 -48.04 20.38 -5.54
N LYS A 26 -47.12 20.88 -4.69
CA LYS A 26 -45.66 20.71 -4.82
C LYS A 26 -45.22 19.25 -5.05
N ALA A 27 -46.03 18.28 -4.61
CA ALA A 27 -45.82 16.85 -4.78
C ALA A 27 -45.95 16.37 -6.24
N VAL A 28 -46.81 17.01 -7.05
CA VAL A 28 -46.97 16.67 -8.48
C VAL A 28 -45.78 17.18 -9.29
N LEU A 29 -45.25 18.34 -8.93
CA LEU A 29 -44.08 18.93 -9.57
C LEU A 29 -42.78 18.13 -9.29
N THR A 30 -42.62 17.60 -8.07
CA THR A 30 -41.47 16.75 -7.70
C THR A 30 -41.53 15.36 -8.34
N MET A 31 -42.72 14.75 -8.42
CA MET A 31 -42.93 13.48 -9.15
C MET A 31 -42.68 13.61 -10.65
N SER A 32 -43.02 14.75 -11.26
CA SER A 32 -42.75 15.05 -12.67
C SER A 32 -41.25 15.20 -12.97
N ARG A 33 -40.50 15.90 -12.11
CA ARG A 33 -39.04 16.05 -12.23
C ARG A 33 -38.27 14.75 -12.00
N LEU A 34 -38.71 13.92 -11.05
CA LEU A 34 -38.13 12.58 -10.84
C LEU A 34 -38.38 11.67 -12.05
N LYS A 35 -39.59 11.71 -12.62
CA LYS A 35 -39.92 10.98 -13.85
C LYS A 35 -39.12 11.47 -15.06
N CYS A 36 -38.83 12.77 -15.19
CA CYS A 36 -37.94 13.29 -16.24
C CYS A 36 -36.46 12.91 -16.01
N ALA A 37 -35.97 12.95 -14.77
CA ALA A 37 -34.61 12.54 -14.43
C ALA A 37 -34.38 11.03 -14.62
N LEU A 38 -35.38 10.19 -14.28
CA LEU A 38 -35.37 8.75 -14.50
C LEU A 38 -35.60 8.36 -15.97
N ARG A 39 -36.17 9.25 -16.80
CA ARG A 39 -36.45 9.02 -18.22
C ARG A 39 -35.27 9.33 -19.14
N GLY A 40 -34.23 9.98 -18.60
CA GLY A 40 -32.93 10.15 -19.26
C GLY A 40 -31.90 9.07 -18.91
N PHE A 41 -32.19 8.20 -17.94
CA PHE A 41 -31.34 7.06 -17.61
C PHE A 41 -31.78 5.86 -18.47
N ASP A 42 -30.94 5.48 -19.43
CA ASP A 42 -31.17 4.26 -20.20
C ASP A 42 -31.26 3.07 -19.23
N PHE A 43 -32.40 2.40 -19.16
CA PHE A 43 -32.58 1.18 -18.34
C PHE A 43 -31.50 0.13 -18.64
N ARG A 44 -30.96 0.15 -19.88
CA ARG A 44 -29.81 -0.65 -20.31
C ARG A 44 -28.51 -0.26 -19.58
N ALA A 45 -28.26 1.04 -19.38
CA ALA A 45 -27.13 1.53 -18.60
C ALA A 45 -27.28 1.21 -17.11
N LEU A 46 -28.49 1.32 -16.57
CA LEU A 46 -28.77 0.92 -15.18
C LEU A 46 -28.54 -0.59 -14.97
N LEU A 47 -29.01 -1.42 -15.89
CA LEU A 47 -28.80 -2.87 -15.84
C LEU A 47 -27.31 -3.25 -16.01
N ALA A 48 -26.60 -2.58 -16.92
CA ALA A 48 -25.16 -2.76 -17.10
C ALA A 48 -24.37 -2.36 -15.85
N LEU A 49 -24.80 -1.31 -15.13
CA LEU A 49 -24.19 -0.90 -13.87
C LEU A 49 -24.47 -1.90 -12.75
N LEU A 50 -25.71 -2.37 -12.62
CA LEU A 50 -26.13 -3.31 -11.57
C LEU A 50 -25.45 -4.67 -11.72
N ILE A 51 -25.16 -5.11 -12.95
CA ILE A 51 -24.44 -6.38 -13.22
C ILE A 51 -22.92 -6.17 -13.29
N GLY A 52 -22.47 -5.07 -13.88
CA GLY A 52 -21.05 -4.79 -14.11
C GLY A 52 -20.30 -4.47 -12.81
N VAL A 53 -20.89 -3.68 -11.92
CA VAL A 53 -20.27 -3.32 -10.62
C VAL A 53 -19.99 -4.55 -9.75
N PRO A 54 -20.94 -5.47 -9.48
CA PRO A 54 -20.66 -6.66 -8.67
C PRO A 54 -19.69 -7.62 -9.36
N PHE A 55 -19.70 -7.72 -10.69
CA PHE A 55 -18.71 -8.51 -11.42
C PHE A 55 -17.29 -7.93 -11.26
N LEU A 56 -17.16 -6.60 -11.35
CA LEU A 56 -15.89 -5.90 -11.15
C LEU A 56 -15.39 -6.07 -9.71
N ILE A 57 -16.29 -5.99 -8.72
CA ILE A 57 -15.97 -6.28 -7.30
C ILE A 57 -15.52 -7.73 -7.12
N LEU A 58 -16.22 -8.71 -7.72
CA LEU A 58 -15.86 -10.13 -7.67
C LEU A 58 -14.47 -10.38 -8.27
N MET A 59 -14.17 -9.73 -9.40
CA MET A 59 -12.87 -9.83 -10.06
C MET A 59 -11.75 -9.23 -9.21
N ILE A 60 -11.97 -8.07 -8.58
CA ILE A 60 -11.00 -7.50 -7.63
C ILE A 60 -10.87 -8.40 -6.40
N TYR A 61 -11.93 -9.02 -5.91
CA TYR A 61 -11.86 -9.94 -4.77
C TYR A 61 -11.08 -11.21 -5.11
N ALA A 62 -11.36 -11.85 -6.24
CA ALA A 62 -10.69 -13.06 -6.69
C ALA A 62 -9.21 -12.82 -7.08
N HIS A 63 -8.90 -11.63 -7.60
CA HIS A 63 -7.56 -11.29 -8.10
C HIS A 63 -6.91 -10.12 -7.37
N GLY A 64 -7.30 -9.85 -6.12
CA GLY A 64 -6.91 -8.66 -5.38
C GLY A 64 -5.40 -8.48 -5.26
N GLN A 65 -4.66 -9.57 -5.08
CA GLN A 65 -3.19 -9.52 -5.09
C GLN A 65 -2.64 -9.05 -6.45
N LYS A 66 -3.17 -9.54 -7.57
CA LYS A 66 -2.71 -9.16 -8.92
C LYS A 66 -3.08 -7.73 -9.26
N VAL A 67 -4.30 -7.30 -8.92
CA VAL A 67 -4.77 -5.92 -9.13
C VAL A 67 -3.94 -4.95 -8.29
N THR A 68 -3.69 -5.31 -7.02
CA THR A 68 -2.81 -4.54 -6.13
C THR A 68 -1.39 -4.43 -6.70
N TYR A 69 -0.77 -5.52 -7.13
CA TYR A 69 0.58 -5.44 -7.71
C TYR A 69 0.63 -4.67 -9.04
N PHE A 70 -0.40 -4.78 -9.88
CA PHE A 70 -0.46 -4.09 -11.16
C PHE A 70 -0.56 -2.57 -10.99
N LEU A 71 -1.40 -2.12 -10.07
CA LEU A 71 -1.61 -0.69 -9.80
C LEU A 71 -0.61 -0.12 -8.78
N ARG A 72 0.33 -0.94 -8.27
CA ARG A 72 1.42 -0.54 -7.37
C ARG A 72 2.16 0.74 -7.78
N PRO A 73 2.48 0.97 -9.07
CA PRO A 73 3.14 2.21 -9.50
C PRO A 73 2.30 3.49 -9.28
N ILE A 74 0.99 3.39 -9.09
CA ILE A 74 0.09 4.54 -8.92
C ILE A 74 0.11 5.06 -7.48
N TRP A 75 0.36 4.21 -6.48
CA TRP A 75 0.34 4.59 -5.06
C TRP A 75 1.64 4.33 -4.29
N GLU A 76 2.55 3.53 -4.82
CA GLU A 76 3.85 3.31 -4.21
C GLU A 76 4.85 4.30 -4.82
N SER A 77 5.34 5.22 -3.99
CA SER A 77 6.43 6.10 -4.40
C SER A 77 7.73 5.31 -4.50
N PRO A 78 8.61 5.59 -5.48
CA PRO A 78 9.89 4.92 -5.57
C PRO A 78 10.69 5.13 -4.27
N PRO A 79 11.51 4.15 -3.86
CA PRO A 79 12.37 4.33 -2.71
C PRO A 79 13.30 5.53 -2.96
N LYS A 80 13.67 6.22 -1.88
CA LYS A 80 14.65 7.31 -1.98
C LYS A 80 15.95 6.74 -2.59
N PRO A 81 16.59 7.47 -3.53
CA PRO A 81 17.84 7.01 -4.10
C PRO A 81 18.88 6.82 -2.99
N PHE A 82 19.72 5.80 -3.14
CA PHE A 82 20.79 5.55 -2.20
C PHE A 82 21.79 6.72 -2.22
N LYS A 83 22.16 7.19 -1.04
CA LYS A 83 23.29 8.11 -0.89
C LYS A 83 24.56 7.28 -0.83
N THR A 84 25.30 7.23 -1.93
CA THR A 84 26.59 6.53 -1.98
C THR A 84 27.61 7.28 -1.13
N ILE A 85 28.11 6.63 -0.08
CA ILE A 85 29.22 7.13 0.73
C ILE A 85 30.45 6.29 0.33
N PRO A 86 31.47 6.88 -0.31
CA PRO A 86 32.65 6.13 -0.75
C PRO A 86 33.42 5.60 0.46
N HIS A 87 33.87 4.35 0.43
CA HIS A 87 34.68 3.81 1.51
C HIS A 87 36.17 4.09 1.25
N TYR A 88 36.76 4.99 2.02
CA TYR A 88 38.21 5.24 1.99
C TYR A 88 38.88 4.32 3.01
N TYR A 89 39.56 3.28 2.54
CA TYR A 89 40.31 2.36 3.40
C TYR A 89 41.78 2.29 2.96
N HIS A 90 42.68 2.43 3.93
CA HIS A 90 44.10 2.23 3.77
C HIS A 90 44.72 1.97 5.15
N GLU A 91 45.61 0.98 5.26
CA GLU A 91 46.17 0.52 6.54
C GLU A 91 46.96 1.64 7.26
N ASN A 92 47.71 2.44 6.51
CA ASN A 92 48.58 3.50 7.04
C ASN A 92 47.90 4.88 7.23
N VAL A 93 46.57 4.95 7.33
CA VAL A 93 45.86 6.23 7.49
C VAL A 93 45.11 6.26 8.81
N THR A 94 45.28 7.35 9.56
CA THR A 94 44.61 7.52 10.85
C THR A 94 43.11 7.84 10.68
N MET A 95 42.30 7.48 11.69
CA MET A 95 40.85 7.71 11.68
C MET A 95 40.48 9.20 11.52
N GLU A 96 41.31 10.12 12.04
CA GLU A 96 41.11 11.56 11.88
C GLU A 96 41.14 11.99 10.42
N ASN A 97 42.09 11.46 9.64
CA ASN A 97 42.22 11.80 8.24
C ASN A 97 41.08 11.18 7.42
N LEU A 98 40.68 9.94 7.73
CA LEU A 98 39.51 9.30 7.11
C LEU A 98 38.23 10.10 7.39
N CYS A 99 38.00 10.51 8.63
CA CYS A 99 36.85 11.36 8.98
C CYS A 99 36.88 12.70 8.24
N LYS A 100 38.05 13.34 8.13
CA LYS A 100 38.22 14.60 7.38
C LYS A 100 37.86 14.47 5.91
N LEU A 101 38.19 13.36 5.25
CA LEU A 101 37.79 13.10 3.85
C LEU A 101 36.27 13.08 3.67
N HIS A 102 35.54 12.69 4.70
CA HIS A 102 34.08 12.72 4.75
C HIS A 102 33.49 14.06 5.25
N GLY A 103 34.33 15.02 5.65
CA GLY A 103 33.89 16.24 6.34
C GLY A 103 33.36 15.97 7.76
N TRP A 104 33.75 14.85 8.37
CA TRP A 104 33.36 14.44 9.72
C TRP A 104 34.45 14.73 10.74
N LYS A 105 34.07 14.84 12.01
CA LYS A 105 34.98 14.87 13.15
C LYS A 105 34.99 13.51 13.84
N VAL A 106 36.15 13.10 14.33
CA VAL A 106 36.27 11.91 15.19
C VAL A 106 35.44 12.14 16.45
N ARG A 107 34.77 11.09 16.90
CA ARG A 107 33.96 11.13 18.12
C ARG A 107 34.82 10.80 19.33
N ASP A 108 34.58 11.47 20.45
CA ASP A 108 35.28 11.20 21.72
C ASP A 108 34.92 9.83 22.30
N THR A 109 33.69 9.36 22.03
CA THR A 109 33.22 8.03 22.45
C THR A 109 32.82 7.20 21.23
N PRO A 110 33.19 5.90 21.19
CA PRO A 110 32.78 5.01 20.11
C PRO A 110 31.26 4.85 20.12
N ARG A 111 30.69 4.74 18.92
CA ARG A 111 29.25 4.52 18.77
C ARG A 111 28.94 3.07 19.12
N ARG A 112 27.93 2.85 19.98
CA ARG A 112 27.36 1.51 20.17
C ARG A 112 26.76 1.00 18.88
N VAL A 113 27.26 -0.14 18.39
CA VAL A 113 26.77 -0.84 17.21
C VAL A 113 25.98 -2.05 17.69
N PHE A 114 24.73 -2.17 17.26
CA PHE A 114 23.85 -3.27 17.63
C PHE A 114 23.63 -4.15 16.42
N ASP A 115 23.84 -5.46 16.56
CA ASP A 115 23.47 -6.43 15.53
C ASP A 115 22.16 -7.12 15.92
N ALA A 116 21.10 -6.89 15.13
CA ALA A 116 19.80 -7.47 15.37
C ALA A 116 19.56 -8.65 14.43
N VAL A 117 19.53 -9.86 14.99
CA VAL A 117 19.41 -11.11 14.24
C VAL A 117 18.08 -11.78 14.54
N LEU A 118 17.32 -12.09 13.49
CA LEU A 118 16.15 -12.95 13.61
C LEU A 118 16.61 -14.40 13.79
N PHE A 119 16.22 -15.01 14.90
CA PHE A 119 16.63 -16.37 15.25
C PHE A 119 15.52 -17.39 15.03
N SER A 120 15.87 -18.51 14.38
CA SER A 120 14.96 -19.61 14.09
C SER A 120 15.62 -20.98 14.23
N ASN A 121 16.17 -21.30 15.40
CA ASN A 121 16.77 -22.61 15.72
C ASN A 121 18.02 -22.97 14.88
N GLU A 122 18.64 -21.99 14.22
CA GLU A 122 19.88 -22.12 13.44
C GLU A 122 21.06 -21.70 14.33
N LEU A 123 21.43 -22.56 15.27
CA LEU A 123 22.47 -22.28 16.27
C LEU A 123 23.88 -22.23 15.66
N ASP A 124 24.13 -23.07 14.67
CA ASP A 124 25.40 -23.16 13.92
C ASP A 124 25.72 -21.85 13.17
N ILE A 125 24.72 -21.30 12.47
CA ILE A 125 24.88 -20.02 11.75
C ILE A 125 25.05 -18.86 12.75
N LEU A 126 24.33 -18.89 13.87
CA LEU A 126 24.48 -17.88 14.91
C LEU A 126 25.88 -17.90 15.52
N GLU A 127 26.46 -19.08 15.75
CA GLU A 127 27.81 -19.24 16.30
C GLU A 127 28.87 -18.68 15.36
N ILE A 128 28.81 -19.00 14.07
CA ILE A 128 29.74 -18.45 13.06
C ILE A 128 29.66 -16.92 13.05
N ARG A 129 28.44 -16.37 12.96
CA ARG A 129 28.22 -14.92 12.93
C ARG A 129 28.73 -14.25 14.21
N TRP A 130 28.55 -14.89 15.37
CA TRP A 130 29.05 -14.39 16.64
C TRP A 130 30.57 -14.33 16.67
N ASN A 131 31.24 -15.41 16.26
CA ASN A 131 32.70 -15.48 16.22
C ASN A 131 33.30 -14.43 15.26
N GLU A 132 32.64 -14.16 14.13
CA GLU A 132 33.10 -13.16 13.17
C GLU A 132 32.82 -11.71 13.58
N LEU A 133 31.67 -11.43 14.20
CA LEU A 133 31.20 -10.07 14.45
C LEU A 133 31.42 -9.58 15.89
N SER A 134 31.69 -10.47 16.85
CA SER A 134 31.89 -10.10 18.26
C SER A 134 32.92 -8.99 18.53
N PRO A 135 34.06 -8.86 17.82
CA PRO A 135 34.98 -7.74 18.07
C PRO A 135 34.49 -6.40 17.50
N TYR A 136 33.47 -6.39 16.64
CA TYR A 136 33.01 -5.19 15.92
C TYR A 136 31.68 -4.63 16.43
N VAL A 137 30.86 -5.46 17.08
CA VAL A 137 29.53 -5.07 17.57
C VAL A 137 29.55 -4.91 19.08
N SER A 138 28.75 -3.97 19.59
CA SER A 138 28.65 -3.68 21.02
C SER A 138 27.60 -4.55 21.72
N GLU A 139 26.54 -4.96 21.02
CA GLU A 139 25.49 -5.82 21.58
C GLU A 139 24.82 -6.63 20.46
N PHE A 140 24.50 -7.90 20.75
CA PHE A 140 23.70 -8.75 19.87
C PHE A 140 22.26 -8.82 20.40
N VAL A 141 21.33 -8.41 19.55
CA VAL A 141 19.89 -8.43 19.84
C VAL A 141 19.27 -9.62 19.11
N LEU A 142 18.93 -10.67 19.86
CA LEU A 142 18.32 -11.87 19.31
C LEU A 142 16.79 -11.73 19.30
N LEU A 143 16.22 -11.76 18.09
CA LEU A 143 14.78 -11.64 17.86
C LEU A 143 14.20 -13.01 17.51
N GLU A 144 13.56 -13.65 18.48
CA GLU A 144 12.84 -14.90 18.25
C GLU A 144 11.32 -14.65 18.15
N SER A 145 10.72 -15.12 17.06
CA SER A 145 9.26 -15.19 16.93
C SER A 145 8.71 -16.42 17.65
N ASN A 146 7.55 -16.28 18.31
CA ASN A 146 6.79 -17.38 18.90
C ASN A 146 6.01 -18.21 17.86
N SER A 147 6.10 -17.83 16.59
CA SER A 147 5.38 -18.43 15.48
C SER A 147 6.35 -18.80 14.35
N THR A 148 6.06 -19.91 13.67
CA THR A 148 6.78 -20.33 12.47
C THR A 148 6.48 -19.39 11.30
N PHE A 149 7.25 -19.52 10.22
CA PHE A 149 6.98 -18.80 8.97
C PHE A 149 5.56 -19.05 8.42
N THR A 150 4.93 -20.17 8.76
CA THR A 150 3.56 -20.54 8.38
C THR A 150 2.48 -20.03 9.34
N GLY A 151 2.84 -19.27 10.38
CA GLY A 151 1.90 -18.74 11.37
C GLY A 151 1.52 -19.72 12.49
N LEU A 152 2.13 -20.92 12.54
CA LEU A 152 1.86 -21.90 13.58
C LEU A 152 2.67 -21.57 14.85
N LYS A 153 2.09 -21.80 16.03
CA LYS A 153 2.77 -21.54 17.30
C LYS A 153 3.94 -22.50 17.48
N LYS A 154 5.12 -21.98 17.81
CA LYS A 154 6.30 -22.80 18.13
C LYS A 154 6.09 -23.49 19.48
N PRO A 155 6.53 -24.76 19.62
CA PRO A 155 6.36 -25.53 20.85
C PRO A 155 7.25 -25.05 22.02
N SER A 156 8.26 -24.21 21.78
CA SER A 156 9.16 -23.67 22.82
C SER A 156 9.02 -22.15 23.02
N THR A 157 9.16 -21.75 24.28
CA THR A 157 8.88 -20.45 24.90
C THR A 157 9.47 -19.23 24.19
N SER A 158 8.63 -18.25 23.88
CA SER A 158 9.02 -16.89 23.49
C SER A 158 9.96 -16.30 24.56
N ARG A 159 11.26 -16.18 24.28
CA ARG A 159 12.17 -15.34 25.07
C ARG A 159 12.67 -14.20 24.20
N LYS A 160 12.48 -12.96 24.66
CA LYS A 160 13.34 -11.86 24.24
C LYS A 160 14.67 -12.08 24.93
N ILE A 161 15.70 -12.46 24.18
CA ILE A 161 17.06 -12.61 24.69
C ILE A 161 17.84 -11.40 24.18
N ALA A 162 18.03 -10.40 25.05
CA ALA A 162 19.11 -9.44 24.87
C ALA A 162 20.36 -10.08 25.48
N ILE A 163 21.40 -10.29 24.68
CA ILE A 163 22.67 -10.82 25.16
C ILE A 163 23.59 -9.62 25.35
N ASP A 164 23.71 -9.16 26.59
CA ASP A 164 24.67 -8.13 26.96
C ASP A 164 26.09 -8.71 26.88
N LEU A 165 26.89 -8.18 25.95
CA LEU A 165 28.29 -8.54 25.73
C LEU A 165 29.18 -8.25 26.95
N GLY A 166 28.73 -7.42 27.90
CA GLY A 166 29.45 -7.11 29.14
C GLY A 166 29.58 -8.27 30.14
N LEU A 167 28.74 -9.31 30.04
CA LEU A 167 28.69 -10.39 31.04
C LEU A 167 29.54 -11.63 30.70
N LEU A 168 30.13 -11.72 29.50
CA LEU A 168 30.92 -12.89 29.08
C LEU A 168 32.44 -12.66 29.06
N ASN A 169 32.92 -11.43 29.29
CA ASN A 169 34.36 -11.11 29.35
C ASN A 169 35.04 -11.38 30.71
N HIS A 170 34.42 -12.18 31.58
CA HIS A 170 34.97 -12.60 32.89
C HIS A 170 34.96 -14.12 33.09
N GLY A 171 35.23 -14.89 32.03
CA GLY A 171 35.45 -16.34 32.09
C GLY A 171 36.84 -16.70 31.57
#